data_AF-A0ABD6R8D5-F1
#
_entry.id   AF-A0ABD6R8D5-F1
#
_cell.length_a   1.000
_cell.length_b   1.000
_cell.length_c   1.000
_cell.angle_alpha   90.00
_cell.angle_beta   90.00
_cell.angle_gamma   90.00
#
_symmetry.space_group_name_H-M   'P 1'
#
loop_
_entity.id
_entity.type
_entity.pdbx_description
1 polymer ?
#
loop_
_entity_poly.entity_id
_entity_poly.type
_entity_poly.pdbx_seq_one_letter_code
_entity_poly.pdbx_strand_id
1 'polypeptide(L)'
;MKKIIVLLIGIVLIIFAFYQYNKKDYAAKSTNLYVEDFKGENDSIKIQSAINKAASSKIKTVLLDDKKYKITSPIIVKKGVKLLFGYGSQFVVEGNFRVLELEKNASIEGAYIAIDDSKFNSEVIYLDGKNKYYNTWNKTQIKDINIINWTETNKGTGISLYSAGKENEISFVNFENIKIVGMETGLKLVAKKPSTGQAWINANRFMNFSLEDCVNMIYMDSQVTTPNEISGNQFTNLQIQPSNKTKSIIQVSGQHNEFHGMVWDLNKIKHENELIELTDKSMNTLVEMSSVPTNRVLDSGKSNIVK
;
A
#
# COMPACT_ATOMS: atom_id res chain seq x y z
N MET A 1 48.89 -21.44 -51.20
CA MET A 1 48.25 -20.13 -50.90
C MET A 1 46.72 -20.20 -50.79
N LYS A 2 45.96 -20.64 -51.81
CA LYS A 2 44.47 -20.71 -51.74
C LYS A 2 43.91 -21.49 -50.54
N LYS A 3 44.49 -22.64 -50.18
CA LYS A 3 44.05 -23.45 -49.02
C LYS A 3 44.23 -22.76 -47.67
N ILE A 4 45.27 -21.94 -47.53
CA ILE A 4 45.56 -21.19 -46.29
C ILE A 4 44.56 -20.02 -46.14
N ILE A 5 44.20 -19.38 -47.24
CA ILE A 5 43.20 -18.30 -47.25
C ILE A 5 41.82 -18.83 -46.86
N VAL A 6 41.42 -20.01 -47.37
CA VAL A 6 40.14 -20.64 -47.01
C VAL A 6 40.11 -21.03 -45.53
N LEU A 7 41.22 -21.55 -44.99
CA LEU A 7 41.34 -21.87 -43.57
C LEU A 7 41.20 -20.62 -42.68
N LEU A 8 41.86 -19.52 -43.05
CA LEU A 8 41.79 -18.25 -42.33
C LEU A 8 40.38 -17.66 -42.34
N ILE A 9 39.68 -17.70 -43.48
CA ILE A 9 38.28 -17.26 -43.57
C ILE A 9 37.38 -18.12 -42.67
N GLY A 10 37.58 -19.44 -42.65
CA GLY A 10 36.85 -20.35 -41.77
C GLY A 10 37.03 -20.02 -40.28
N ILE A 11 38.27 -19.74 -39.86
CA ILE A 11 38.58 -19.36 -38.47
C ILE A 11 37.92 -18.03 -38.10
N VAL A 12 37.97 -17.03 -38.99
CA VAL A 12 37.33 -15.72 -38.77
C VAL A 12 35.81 -15.87 -38.62
N LEU A 13 35.17 -16.70 -39.45
CA LEU A 13 33.73 -16.95 -39.37
C LEU A 13 33.35 -17.67 -38.06
N ILE A 14 34.16 -18.62 -37.59
CA ILE A 14 33.94 -19.30 -36.31
C ILE A 14 34.07 -18.32 -35.14
N ILE A 15 35.11 -17.48 -35.13
CA ILE A 15 35.31 -16.45 -34.10
C ILE A 15 34.14 -15.45 -34.11
N PHE A 16 33.68 -15.02 -35.29
CA PHE A 16 32.54 -14.11 -35.41
C PHE A 16 31.24 -14.75 -34.92
N ALA A 17 30.99 -16.03 -35.24
CA ALA A 17 29.84 -16.77 -34.74
C ALA A 17 29.87 -16.92 -33.21
N PHE A 18 31.04 -17.26 -32.64
CA PHE A 18 31.25 -17.35 -31.20
C PHE A 18 31.05 -15.99 -30.50
N TYR A 19 31.55 -14.92 -31.09
CA TYR A 19 31.35 -13.55 -30.59
C TYR A 19 29.87 -13.16 -30.59
N GLN A 20 29.12 -13.46 -31.65
CA GLN A 20 27.68 -13.16 -31.72
C GLN A 20 26.84 -14.03 -30.77
N TYR A 21 27.22 -15.30 -30.60
CA TYR A 21 26.58 -16.21 -29.65
C TYR A 21 26.79 -15.72 -28.21
N ASN A 22 28.04 -15.43 -27.83
CA ASN A 22 28.37 -14.92 -26.51
C ASN A 22 27.75 -13.53 -26.26
N LYS A 23 27.70 -12.63 -27.26
CA LYS A 23 27.06 -11.32 -27.13
C LYS A 23 25.56 -11.41 -26.80
N LYS A 24 24.86 -12.45 -27.27
CA LYS A 24 23.46 -12.71 -26.89
C LYS A 24 23.32 -13.14 -25.43
N ASP A 25 24.29 -13.87 -24.87
CA ASP A 25 24.28 -14.31 -23.47
C ASP A 25 24.78 -13.23 -22.50
N TYR A 26 25.65 -12.32 -22.93
CA TYR A 26 26.15 -11.19 -22.11
C TYR A 26 25.25 -9.95 -22.11
N ALA A 27 24.29 -9.83 -23.04
CA ALA A 27 23.21 -8.87 -22.91
C ALA A 27 22.25 -9.37 -21.83
N ALA A 28 22.65 -9.25 -20.56
CA ALA A 28 21.83 -9.59 -19.41
C ALA A 28 20.44 -9.01 -19.63
N LYS A 29 19.46 -9.89 -19.84
CA LYS A 29 18.10 -9.50 -20.15
C LYS A 29 17.61 -8.69 -18.95
N SER A 30 17.46 -7.37 -19.13
CA SER A 30 17.04 -6.49 -18.04
C SER A 30 15.82 -7.09 -17.35
N THR A 31 15.94 -7.29 -16.05
CA THR A 31 14.87 -7.84 -15.20
C THR A 31 13.83 -6.77 -14.83
N ASN A 32 14.15 -5.51 -15.09
CA ASN A 32 13.34 -4.34 -14.75
C ASN A 32 13.17 -3.41 -15.97
N LEU A 33 12.07 -2.64 -15.97
CA LEU A 33 11.93 -1.44 -16.78
C LEU A 33 12.27 -0.24 -15.91
N TYR A 34 13.27 0.54 -16.30
CA TYR A 34 13.63 1.75 -15.57
C TYR A 34 12.70 2.87 -15.97
N VAL A 35 12.12 3.60 -15.00
CA VAL A 35 11.30 4.78 -15.30
C VAL A 35 12.07 5.77 -16.17
N GLU A 36 13.39 5.87 -15.98
CA GLU A 36 14.24 6.82 -16.69
C GLU A 36 14.30 6.63 -18.21
N ASP A 37 14.05 5.41 -18.70
CA ASP A 37 14.02 5.08 -20.13
C ASP A 37 12.77 5.62 -20.85
N PHE A 38 11.79 6.14 -20.10
CA PHE A 38 10.53 6.62 -20.64
C PHE A 38 10.50 8.15 -20.76
N LYS A 39 9.70 8.65 -21.69
CA LYS A 39 9.43 10.08 -21.86
C LYS A 39 8.06 10.41 -21.25
N GLY A 40 7.92 11.62 -20.72
CA GLY A 40 6.68 12.17 -20.20
C GLY A 40 6.85 13.66 -19.94
N GLU A 41 5.77 14.42 -20.00
CA GLU A 41 5.78 15.87 -19.72
C GLU A 41 6.09 16.17 -18.24
N ASN A 42 5.80 15.21 -17.36
CA ASN A 42 6.12 15.23 -15.94
C ASN A 42 6.41 13.81 -15.44
N ASP A 43 6.87 13.71 -14.19
CA ASP A 43 7.25 12.43 -13.58
C ASP A 43 6.07 11.46 -13.46
N SER A 44 4.87 11.95 -13.10
CA SER A 44 3.66 11.10 -13.04
C SER A 44 3.38 10.39 -14.37
N ILE A 45 3.41 11.13 -15.49
CA ILE A 45 3.19 10.58 -16.84
C ILE A 45 4.30 9.62 -17.24
N LYS A 46 5.55 9.96 -16.90
CA LYS A 46 6.72 9.12 -17.17
C LYS A 46 6.62 7.77 -16.43
N ILE A 47 6.31 7.80 -15.14
CA ILE A 47 6.10 6.60 -14.30
C ILE A 47 4.93 5.78 -14.83
N GLN A 48 3.79 6.42 -15.14
CA GLN A 48 2.62 5.71 -15.67
C GLN A 48 2.93 5.05 -17.02
N SER A 49 3.75 5.68 -17.87
CA SER A 49 4.17 5.11 -19.15
C SER A 49 5.01 3.83 -18.96
N ALA A 50 5.92 3.83 -17.98
CA ALA A 50 6.69 2.65 -17.62
C ALA A 50 5.80 1.51 -17.09
N ILE A 51 4.85 1.83 -16.23
CA ILE A 51 3.86 0.87 -15.70
C ILE A 51 3.01 0.28 -16.84
N ASN A 52 2.52 1.11 -17.75
CA ASN A 52 1.73 0.65 -18.89
C ASN A 52 2.54 -0.30 -19.78
N LYS A 53 3.83 0.00 -19.99
CA LYS A 53 4.74 -0.90 -20.71
C LYS A 53 4.96 -2.22 -19.98
N ALA A 54 5.15 -2.19 -18.66
CA ALA A 54 5.29 -3.40 -17.84
C ALA A 54 4.05 -4.30 -17.94
N ALA A 55 2.86 -3.69 -17.86
CA ALA A 55 1.58 -4.39 -17.95
C ALA A 55 1.45 -5.19 -19.25
N SER A 56 1.90 -4.63 -20.38
CA SER A 56 1.85 -5.29 -21.70
C SER A 56 3.10 -6.12 -22.05
N SER A 57 4.10 -6.21 -21.18
CA SER A 57 5.37 -6.89 -21.47
C SER A 57 5.62 -8.14 -20.61
N LYS A 58 6.73 -8.85 -20.88
CA LYS A 58 7.20 -9.95 -20.03
C LYS A 58 7.94 -9.47 -18.77
N ILE A 59 8.46 -8.24 -18.79
CA ILE A 59 9.12 -7.61 -17.65
C ILE A 59 8.03 -6.93 -16.82
N LYS A 60 7.87 -7.36 -15.56
CA LYS A 60 6.77 -6.94 -14.69
C LYS A 60 7.17 -5.98 -13.59
N THR A 61 8.46 -5.70 -13.44
CA THR A 61 8.98 -4.77 -12.45
C THR A 61 9.34 -3.45 -13.12
N VAL A 62 8.78 -2.36 -12.60
CA VAL A 62 9.18 -0.99 -12.91
C VAL A 62 10.05 -0.49 -11.77
N LEU A 63 11.25 -0.01 -12.08
CA LEU A 63 12.23 0.49 -11.10
C LEU A 63 12.36 2.01 -11.23
N LEU A 64 12.28 2.70 -10.10
CA LEU A 64 12.60 4.13 -9.98
C LEU A 64 14.05 4.30 -9.54
N ASP A 65 14.68 5.37 -10.02
CA ASP A 65 16.04 5.78 -9.64
C ASP A 65 16.03 6.55 -8.31
N ASP A 66 17.21 6.66 -7.68
CA ASP A 66 17.42 7.36 -6.42
C ASP A 66 17.33 8.89 -6.58
N LYS A 67 16.10 9.41 -6.67
CA LYS A 67 15.81 10.84 -6.73
C LYS A 67 14.39 11.18 -6.28
N LYS A 68 14.11 12.49 -6.20
CA LYS A 68 12.77 13.02 -6.00
C LYS A 68 12.01 13.06 -7.33
N TYR A 69 10.77 12.57 -7.30
CA TYR A 69 9.81 12.64 -8.39
C TYR A 69 8.66 13.56 -7.97
N LYS A 70 8.37 14.55 -8.81
CA LYS A 70 7.25 15.48 -8.59
C LYS A 70 5.96 14.84 -9.10
N ILE A 71 5.09 14.43 -8.19
CA ILE A 71 3.86 13.72 -8.51
C ILE A 71 2.71 14.73 -8.54
N THR A 72 2.15 14.96 -9.72
CA THR A 72 1.08 15.95 -9.97
C THR A 72 -0.21 15.33 -10.50
N SER A 73 -0.22 14.01 -10.70
CA SER A 73 -1.41 13.26 -11.09
C SER A 73 -1.37 11.83 -10.54
N PRO A 74 -2.53 11.15 -10.45
CA PRO A 74 -2.61 9.76 -9.99
C PRO A 74 -1.72 8.80 -10.76
N ILE A 75 -1.19 7.79 -10.06
CA ILE A 75 -0.45 6.66 -10.63
C ILE A 75 -1.22 5.38 -10.32
N ILE A 76 -1.56 4.62 -11.36
CA ILE A 76 -2.26 3.34 -11.25
C ILE A 76 -1.26 2.22 -11.54
N VAL A 77 -0.88 1.47 -10.51
CA VAL A 77 -0.03 0.27 -10.62
C VAL A 77 -0.88 -0.86 -11.17
N LYS A 78 -0.65 -1.17 -12.44
CA LYS A 78 -1.48 -2.08 -13.23
C LYS A 78 -1.37 -3.54 -12.77
N LYS A 79 -2.41 -4.31 -13.11
CA LYS A 79 -2.53 -5.73 -12.74
C LYS A 79 -1.24 -6.50 -13.03
N GLY A 80 -0.68 -7.13 -12.01
CA GLY A 80 0.53 -7.96 -12.12
C GLY A 80 1.84 -7.19 -12.32
N VAL A 81 1.85 -5.87 -12.07
CA VAL A 81 3.06 -5.03 -12.13
C VAL A 81 3.55 -4.73 -10.72
N LYS A 82 4.87 -4.80 -10.52
CA LYS A 82 5.54 -4.32 -9.31
C LYS A 82 6.16 -2.95 -9.59
N LEU A 83 5.85 -1.97 -8.76
CA LEU A 83 6.56 -0.68 -8.71
C LEU A 83 7.58 -0.73 -7.57
N LEU A 84 8.86 -0.73 -7.92
CA LEU A 84 9.97 -0.83 -7.00
C LEU A 84 10.70 0.51 -6.92
N PHE A 85 10.80 1.06 -5.72
CA PHE A 85 11.52 2.29 -5.45
C PHE A 85 12.99 1.97 -5.19
N GLY A 86 13.89 2.78 -5.74
CA GLY A 86 15.26 2.86 -5.28
C GLY A 86 15.32 3.37 -3.84
N TYR A 87 16.43 3.13 -3.15
CA TYR A 87 16.58 3.50 -1.73
C TYR A 87 16.40 5.02 -1.51
N GLY A 88 16.89 5.83 -2.44
CA GLY A 88 16.77 7.28 -2.43
C GLY A 88 15.56 7.80 -3.22
N SER A 89 14.70 6.93 -3.76
CA SER A 89 13.51 7.35 -4.49
C SER A 89 12.48 7.96 -3.56
N GLN A 90 11.99 9.14 -3.92
CA GLN A 90 10.96 9.84 -3.17
C GLN A 90 9.87 10.39 -4.09
N PHE A 91 8.61 10.21 -3.71
CA PHE A 91 7.49 10.95 -4.28
C PHE A 91 7.26 12.24 -3.48
N VAL A 92 7.24 13.38 -4.17
CA VAL A 92 6.81 14.67 -3.64
C VAL A 92 5.48 14.99 -4.29
N VAL A 93 4.40 14.89 -3.53
CA VAL A 93 3.02 15.00 -4.03
C VAL A 93 2.57 16.46 -3.98
N GLU A 94 2.27 17.01 -5.14
CA GLU A 94 1.74 18.37 -5.31
C GLU A 94 0.36 18.31 -5.98
N GLY A 95 -0.69 18.53 -5.19
CA GLY A 95 -2.07 18.51 -5.64
C GLY A 95 -2.96 17.63 -4.77
N ASN A 96 -4.28 17.82 -4.87
CA ASN A 96 -5.28 17.03 -4.17
C ASN A 96 -5.88 15.95 -5.09
N PHE A 97 -5.24 14.79 -5.13
CA PHE A 97 -5.70 13.63 -5.89
C PHE A 97 -5.24 12.35 -5.20
N ARG A 98 -5.82 11.22 -5.61
CA ARG A 98 -5.39 9.91 -5.09
C ARG A 98 -4.06 9.50 -5.71
N VAL A 99 -3.05 9.31 -4.87
CA VAL A 99 -1.66 9.25 -5.34
C VAL A 99 -1.37 7.91 -6.02
N LEU A 100 -1.60 6.80 -5.33
CA LEU A 100 -1.36 5.44 -5.82
C LEU A 100 -2.63 4.59 -5.74
N GLU A 101 -3.03 4.02 -6.87
CA GLU A 101 -4.02 2.94 -6.95
C GLU A 101 -3.35 1.63 -7.36
N LEU A 102 -3.66 0.53 -6.68
CA LEU A 102 -3.14 -0.79 -7.04
C LEU A 102 -4.25 -1.64 -7.65
N GLU A 103 -4.02 -2.24 -8.80
CA GLU A 103 -4.91 -3.29 -9.34
C GLU A 103 -4.53 -4.68 -8.79
N LYS A 104 -5.30 -5.72 -9.13
CA LYS A 104 -5.05 -7.09 -8.68
C LYS A 104 -3.62 -7.55 -9.00
N ASN A 105 -2.97 -8.25 -8.07
CA ASN A 105 -1.59 -8.75 -8.21
C ASN A 105 -0.54 -7.64 -8.44
N ALA A 106 -0.89 -6.38 -8.28
CA ALA A 106 0.07 -5.28 -8.32
C ALA A 106 0.77 -5.14 -6.96
N SER A 107 2.02 -4.73 -6.94
CA SER A 107 2.74 -4.49 -5.69
C SER A 107 3.56 -3.22 -5.71
N ILE A 108 3.78 -2.65 -4.53
CA ILE A 108 4.67 -1.51 -4.32
C ILE A 108 5.67 -1.84 -3.20
N GLU A 109 6.92 -1.48 -3.39
CA GLU A 109 7.98 -1.72 -2.39
C GLU A 109 8.96 -0.54 -2.31
N GLY A 110 9.29 -0.14 -1.08
CA GLY A 110 10.36 0.82 -0.78
C GLY A 110 9.97 2.30 -0.91
N ALA A 111 8.68 2.62 -1.01
CA ALA A 111 8.26 3.98 -1.31
C ALA A 111 8.45 4.94 -0.12
N TYR A 112 9.06 6.09 -0.38
CA TYR A 112 8.96 7.27 0.48
C TYR A 112 8.05 8.30 -0.20
N ILE A 113 6.90 8.61 0.42
CA ILE A 113 5.88 9.49 -0.15
C ILE A 113 5.68 10.67 0.80
N ALA A 114 6.02 11.87 0.33
CA ALA A 114 5.82 13.12 1.04
C ALA A 114 4.68 13.91 0.42
N ILE A 115 3.72 14.33 1.26
CA ILE A 115 2.64 15.22 0.86
C ILE A 115 3.11 16.67 1.06
N ASP A 116 3.20 17.41 -0.05
CA ASP A 116 3.73 18.78 -0.11
C ASP A 116 2.66 19.78 -0.60
N ASP A 117 1.37 19.46 -0.39
CA ASP A 117 0.25 20.35 -0.68
C ASP A 117 -0.68 20.46 0.53
N SER A 118 -0.79 21.67 1.10
CA SER A 118 -1.66 21.98 2.26
C SER A 118 -3.17 21.78 2.01
N LYS A 119 -3.57 21.63 0.74
CA LYS A 119 -4.93 21.34 0.30
C LYS A 119 -5.16 19.86 0.07
N PHE A 120 -4.14 19.01 0.18
CA PHE A 120 -4.29 17.56 0.04
C PHE A 120 -5.36 17.06 1.02
N ASN A 121 -6.36 16.35 0.50
CA ASN A 121 -7.43 15.74 1.25
C ASN A 121 -7.98 14.53 0.48
N SER A 122 -7.06 13.67 0.05
CA SER A 122 -7.34 12.46 -0.73
C SER A 122 -6.61 11.27 -0.11
N GLU A 123 -6.71 10.09 -0.73
CA GLU A 123 -5.96 8.90 -0.29
C GLU A 123 -4.57 8.81 -0.93
N VAL A 124 -3.55 8.45 -0.14
CA VAL A 124 -2.20 8.25 -0.67
C VAL A 124 -2.08 6.89 -1.35
N ILE A 125 -2.41 5.79 -0.65
CA ILE A 125 -2.52 4.46 -1.26
C ILE A 125 -3.96 3.98 -1.16
N TYR A 126 -4.53 3.55 -2.28
CA TYR A 126 -5.91 3.13 -2.37
C TYR A 126 -6.06 1.77 -3.06
N LEU A 127 -6.81 0.88 -2.43
CA LEU A 127 -7.25 -0.38 -3.00
C LEU A 127 -8.77 -0.37 -3.14
N ASP A 128 -9.24 -0.74 -4.32
CA ASP A 128 -10.66 -0.80 -4.65
C ASP A 128 -11.08 -2.25 -4.84
N GLY A 129 -12.05 -2.71 -4.04
CA GLY A 129 -12.55 -4.08 -4.09
C GLY A 129 -13.07 -4.51 -5.47
N LYS A 130 -13.36 -3.56 -6.38
CA LYS A 130 -13.69 -3.87 -7.79
C LYS A 130 -12.59 -4.67 -8.51
N ASN A 131 -11.34 -4.53 -8.04
CA ASN A 131 -10.19 -5.24 -8.60
C ASN A 131 -10.13 -6.71 -8.17
N LYS A 132 -10.92 -7.13 -7.17
CA LYS A 132 -11.05 -8.50 -6.68
C LYS A 132 -9.70 -9.11 -6.29
N TYR A 133 -9.15 -8.63 -5.17
CA TYR A 133 -7.99 -9.24 -4.53
C TYR A 133 -8.48 -10.46 -3.76
N TYR A 134 -8.76 -11.54 -4.46
CA TYR A 134 -9.26 -12.77 -3.86
C TYR A 134 -8.17 -13.82 -3.80
N ASN A 135 -8.33 -14.79 -2.90
CA ASN A 135 -7.50 -15.98 -2.65
C ASN A 135 -6.09 -15.75 -2.05
N THR A 136 -5.55 -16.80 -1.45
CA THR A 136 -4.24 -16.81 -0.76
C THR A 136 -3.03 -16.79 -1.70
N TRP A 137 -3.22 -16.93 -3.01
CA TRP A 137 -2.15 -16.89 -4.03
C TRP A 137 -2.11 -15.58 -4.82
N ASN A 138 -2.95 -14.60 -4.44
CA ASN A 138 -2.86 -13.23 -4.89
C ASN A 138 -1.48 -12.64 -4.53
N LYS A 139 -0.88 -11.90 -5.47
CA LYS A 139 0.47 -11.30 -5.33
C LYS A 139 0.45 -9.84 -4.87
N THR A 140 -0.71 -9.31 -4.51
CA THR A 140 -0.82 -7.91 -4.11
C THR A 140 -0.13 -7.71 -2.78
N GLN A 141 0.84 -6.80 -2.73
CA GLN A 141 1.64 -6.52 -1.54
C GLN A 141 2.04 -5.04 -1.51
N ILE A 142 1.97 -4.46 -0.32
CA ILE A 142 2.42 -3.10 -0.03
C ILE A 142 3.51 -3.24 1.04
N LYS A 143 4.75 -2.88 0.73
CA LYS A 143 5.89 -3.20 1.60
C LYS A 143 6.89 -2.06 1.72
N ASP A 144 7.44 -1.88 2.92
CA ASP A 144 8.53 -0.92 3.20
C ASP A 144 8.14 0.50 2.76
N ILE A 145 7.03 1.02 3.29
CA ILE A 145 6.45 2.31 2.87
C ILE A 145 6.56 3.34 3.99
N ASN A 146 6.94 4.56 3.62
CA ASN A 146 6.84 5.75 4.47
C ASN A 146 5.90 6.76 3.80
N ILE A 147 4.85 7.17 4.52
CA ILE A 147 3.93 8.25 4.12
C ILE A 147 4.05 9.35 5.15
N ILE A 148 4.42 10.56 4.72
CA ILE A 148 4.62 11.69 5.62
C ILE A 148 3.91 12.92 5.06
N ASN A 149 3.07 13.53 5.88
CA ASN A 149 2.48 14.82 5.57
C ASN A 149 3.41 15.97 5.99
N TRP A 150 4.25 16.44 5.07
CA TRP A 150 5.17 17.56 5.33
C TRP A 150 4.47 18.90 5.53
N THR A 151 3.20 19.01 5.16
CA THR A 151 2.43 20.25 5.33
C THR A 151 1.89 20.43 6.75
N GLU A 152 1.97 19.38 7.58
CA GLU A 152 1.47 19.36 8.97
C GLU A 152 -0.01 19.73 9.13
N THR A 153 -0.79 19.64 8.05
CA THR A 153 -2.22 19.96 8.02
C THR A 153 -3.10 18.86 8.60
N ASN A 154 -2.55 17.65 8.78
CA ASN A 154 -3.26 16.44 9.17
C ASN A 154 -4.47 16.13 8.31
N LYS A 155 -4.44 16.48 7.02
CA LYS A 155 -5.50 16.14 6.06
C LYS A 155 -5.16 14.89 5.26
N GLY A 156 -6.18 14.32 4.61
CA GLY A 156 -6.05 13.14 3.75
C GLY A 156 -5.95 11.82 4.51
N THR A 157 -5.90 10.73 3.75
CA THR A 157 -5.82 9.36 4.29
C THR A 157 -4.55 8.67 3.81
N GLY A 158 -3.79 8.04 4.71
CA GLY A 158 -2.56 7.32 4.35
C GLY A 158 -2.86 6.10 3.47
N ILE A 159 -3.53 5.10 4.02
CA ILE A 159 -3.95 3.91 3.28
C ILE A 159 -5.46 3.75 3.37
N SER A 160 -6.13 3.51 2.24
CA SER A 160 -7.56 3.24 2.20
C SER A 160 -7.92 2.00 1.39
N LEU A 161 -8.72 1.14 1.99
CA LEU A 161 -9.30 -0.05 1.39
C LEU A 161 -10.81 0.18 1.30
N TYR A 162 -11.37 0.14 0.09
CA TYR A 162 -12.78 0.44 -0.13
C TYR A 162 -13.46 -0.66 -0.94
N SER A 163 -14.58 -1.19 -0.43
CA SER A 163 -15.38 -2.22 -1.08
C SER A 163 -16.87 -1.88 -0.99
N ALA A 164 -17.56 -1.75 -2.13
CA ALA A 164 -18.99 -1.35 -2.15
C ALA A 164 -19.80 -1.87 -3.34
N GLY A 165 -19.17 -2.60 -4.27
CA GLY A 165 -19.80 -3.14 -5.47
C GLY A 165 -20.22 -4.60 -5.32
N LYS A 166 -20.96 -5.11 -6.31
CA LYS A 166 -21.40 -6.51 -6.38
C LYS A 166 -20.20 -7.44 -6.49
N GLU A 167 -19.99 -8.28 -5.48
CA GLU A 167 -18.85 -9.19 -5.36
C GLU A 167 -17.50 -8.45 -5.40
N ASN A 168 -17.43 -7.31 -4.71
CA ASN A 168 -16.19 -6.57 -4.51
C ASN A 168 -15.43 -7.15 -3.31
N GLU A 169 -14.12 -7.33 -3.48
CA GLU A 169 -13.32 -8.07 -2.53
C GLU A 169 -11.91 -7.48 -2.41
N ILE A 170 -11.49 -7.22 -1.18
CA ILE A 170 -10.10 -6.98 -0.79
C ILE A 170 -9.70 -8.00 0.27
N SER A 171 -9.12 -9.11 -0.16
CA SER A 171 -8.74 -10.19 0.75
C SER A 171 -7.31 -10.68 0.54
N PHE A 172 -6.73 -11.20 1.62
CA PHE A 172 -5.39 -11.82 1.60
C PHE A 172 -4.29 -10.90 1.06
N VAL A 173 -4.43 -9.58 1.26
CA VAL A 173 -3.39 -8.60 0.93
C VAL A 173 -2.47 -8.44 2.14
N ASN A 174 -1.16 -8.45 1.88
CA ASN A 174 -0.16 -8.20 2.91
C ASN A 174 0.32 -6.74 2.83
N PHE A 175 0.35 -6.11 4.00
CA PHE A 175 0.92 -4.79 4.23
C PHE A 175 2.04 -4.94 5.26
N GLU A 176 3.26 -4.58 4.90
CA GLU A 176 4.46 -4.91 5.67
C GLU A 176 5.36 -3.71 5.86
N ASN A 177 5.80 -3.44 7.09
CA ASN A 177 6.74 -2.36 7.42
C ASN A 177 6.26 -0.99 6.92
N ILE A 178 5.09 -0.55 7.39
CA ILE A 178 4.44 0.66 6.92
C ILE A 178 4.51 1.73 8.01
N LYS A 179 4.90 2.95 7.63
CA LYS A 179 4.91 4.12 8.52
C LYS A 179 4.05 5.22 7.92
N ILE A 180 3.14 5.78 8.70
CA ILE A 180 2.23 6.85 8.28
C ILE A 180 2.24 7.95 9.33
N VAL A 181 2.54 9.17 8.90
CA VAL A 181 2.72 10.33 9.79
C VAL A 181 1.87 11.51 9.33
N GLY A 182 1.11 12.09 10.27
CA GLY A 182 0.47 13.40 10.07
C GLY A 182 -0.73 13.40 9.11
N MET A 183 -1.55 12.35 9.09
CA MET A 183 -2.76 12.26 8.24
C MET A 183 -4.05 12.47 9.04
N GLU A 184 -5.17 12.77 8.38
CA GLU A 184 -6.50 12.80 9.06
C GLU A 184 -6.87 11.38 9.46
N THR A 185 -6.60 10.42 8.57
CA THR A 185 -6.76 9.00 8.85
C THR A 185 -5.50 8.26 8.43
N GLY A 186 -4.88 7.53 9.36
CA GLY A 186 -3.71 6.70 9.05
C GLY A 186 -4.10 5.54 8.13
N LEU A 187 -4.98 4.68 8.62
CA LEU A 187 -5.52 3.53 7.89
C LEU A 187 -7.06 3.52 7.93
N LYS A 188 -7.67 3.34 6.75
CA LYS A 188 -9.13 3.38 6.57
C LYS A 188 -9.64 2.15 5.82
N LEU A 189 -10.48 1.33 6.44
CA LEU A 189 -11.17 0.21 5.78
C LEU A 189 -12.68 0.50 5.74
N VAL A 190 -13.30 0.45 4.56
CA VAL A 190 -14.74 0.68 4.42
C VAL A 190 -15.36 -0.37 3.51
N ALA A 191 -16.25 -1.19 4.07
CA ALA A 191 -17.10 -2.10 3.31
C ALA A 191 -18.54 -1.60 3.37
N LYS A 192 -19.07 -1.07 2.26
CA LYS A 192 -20.46 -0.59 2.18
C LYS A 192 -21.38 -1.66 1.61
N LYS A 193 -22.62 -1.68 2.11
CA LYS A 193 -23.68 -2.54 1.60
C LYS A 193 -23.91 -2.28 0.10
N PRO A 194 -23.65 -3.24 -0.79
CA PRO A 194 -23.96 -3.07 -2.20
C PRO A 194 -25.48 -3.17 -2.42
N SER A 195 -25.97 -2.66 -3.56
CA SER A 195 -27.37 -2.84 -3.96
C SER A 195 -27.72 -4.30 -4.25
N THR A 196 -26.74 -5.08 -4.73
CA THR A 196 -26.84 -6.52 -4.97
C THR A 196 -25.50 -7.22 -4.69
N GLY A 197 -25.54 -8.50 -4.32
CA GLY A 197 -24.34 -9.27 -3.99
C GLY A 197 -23.72 -8.86 -2.67
N GLN A 198 -22.41 -9.04 -2.57
CA GLN A 198 -21.66 -8.86 -1.33
C GLN A 198 -20.39 -8.01 -1.54
N ALA A 199 -19.92 -7.38 -0.48
CA ALA A 199 -18.69 -6.58 -0.46
C ALA A 199 -17.88 -6.89 0.80
N TRP A 200 -16.58 -7.16 0.67
CA TRP A 200 -15.79 -7.49 1.86
C TRP A 200 -14.34 -7.03 1.80
N ILE A 201 -13.76 -6.88 3.00
CA ILE A 201 -12.35 -6.60 3.24
C ILE A 201 -11.86 -7.59 4.30
N ASN A 202 -11.36 -8.76 3.88
CA ASN A 202 -11.22 -9.90 4.77
C ASN A 202 -9.82 -10.51 4.76
N ALA A 203 -9.37 -11.06 5.89
CA ALA A 203 -8.13 -11.85 5.97
C ALA A 203 -6.88 -11.12 5.45
N ASN A 204 -6.83 -9.79 5.56
CA ASN A 204 -5.63 -9.00 5.25
C ASN A 204 -4.68 -9.00 6.45
N ARG A 205 -3.38 -8.86 6.18
CA ARG A 205 -2.32 -8.89 7.20
C ARG A 205 -1.57 -7.58 7.19
N PHE A 206 -1.58 -6.89 8.33
CA PHE A 206 -0.89 -5.64 8.57
C PHE A 206 0.22 -5.91 9.59
N MET A 207 1.46 -6.00 9.11
CA MET A 207 2.62 -6.43 9.91
C MET A 207 3.61 -5.27 10.04
N ASN A 208 4.02 -4.97 11.28
CA ASN A 208 4.96 -3.88 11.59
C ASN A 208 4.47 -2.52 11.08
N PHE A 209 3.28 -2.11 11.54
CA PHE A 209 2.69 -0.82 11.21
C PHE A 209 3.04 0.22 12.27
N SER A 210 3.50 1.39 11.84
CA SER A 210 3.71 2.56 12.69
C SER A 210 2.81 3.71 12.26
N LEU A 211 2.03 4.25 13.20
CA LEU A 211 1.12 5.37 12.97
C LEU A 211 1.47 6.50 13.93
N GLU A 212 1.76 7.68 13.39
CA GLU A 212 2.17 8.84 14.19
C GLU A 212 1.40 10.10 13.80
N ASP A 213 1.07 10.93 14.78
CA ASP A 213 0.42 12.25 14.58
C ASP A 213 -0.83 12.20 13.67
N CYS A 214 -1.52 11.07 13.57
CA CYS A 214 -2.77 11.00 12.83
C CYS A 214 -3.93 11.47 13.72
N VAL A 215 -4.94 12.12 13.12
CA VAL A 215 -6.17 12.48 13.85
C VAL A 215 -6.94 11.22 14.22
N ASN A 216 -7.09 10.30 13.27
CA ASN A 216 -7.66 8.97 13.48
C ASN A 216 -6.65 7.93 13.02
N MET A 217 -6.17 7.06 13.91
CA MET A 217 -5.09 6.13 13.56
C MET A 217 -5.62 4.99 12.67
N ILE A 218 -6.58 4.22 13.16
CA ILE A 218 -7.25 3.15 12.42
C ILE A 218 -8.76 3.35 12.46
N TYR A 219 -9.39 3.39 11.28
CA TYR A 219 -10.84 3.54 11.12
C TYR A 219 -11.39 2.40 10.27
N MET A 220 -12.45 1.75 10.75
CA MET A 220 -13.16 0.69 10.03
C MET A 220 -14.68 0.93 10.07
N ASP A 221 -15.33 0.75 8.92
CA ASP A 221 -16.79 0.91 8.78
C ASP A 221 -17.40 -0.19 7.88
N SER A 222 -18.23 -1.02 8.50
CA SER A 222 -18.92 -2.17 7.92
C SER A 222 -20.09 -2.63 8.79
N GLN A 223 -20.77 -3.70 8.37
CA GLN A 223 -21.62 -4.50 9.26
C GLN A 223 -20.80 -5.63 9.92
N VAL A 224 -21.41 -6.28 10.91
CA VAL A 224 -20.85 -7.48 11.56
C VAL A 224 -20.62 -8.60 10.54
N THR A 225 -21.56 -8.77 9.60
CA THR A 225 -21.52 -9.82 8.57
C THR A 225 -22.06 -9.32 7.23
N THR A 226 -22.14 -10.22 6.26
CA THR A 226 -22.73 -10.00 4.93
C THR A 226 -24.07 -9.24 5.00
N PRO A 227 -24.36 -8.38 4.02
CA PRO A 227 -23.71 -8.27 2.71
C PRO A 227 -22.46 -7.39 2.66
N ASN A 228 -22.05 -6.77 3.77
CA ASN A 228 -20.83 -5.96 3.81
C ASN A 228 -20.05 -6.11 5.12
N GLU A 229 -18.93 -6.80 5.06
CA GLU A 229 -18.14 -7.12 6.26
C GLU A 229 -16.66 -6.78 6.10
N ILE A 230 -16.04 -6.48 7.24
CA ILE A 230 -14.59 -6.39 7.39
C ILE A 230 -14.22 -7.44 8.44
N SER A 231 -13.67 -8.57 8.02
CA SER A 231 -13.50 -9.71 8.93
C SER A 231 -12.16 -10.43 8.85
N GLY A 232 -11.69 -10.94 9.99
CA GLY A 232 -10.46 -11.75 10.02
C GLY A 232 -9.19 -10.99 9.68
N ASN A 233 -9.17 -9.66 9.75
CA ASN A 233 -7.95 -8.89 9.49
C ASN A 233 -7.03 -8.93 10.72
N GLN A 234 -5.73 -9.09 10.47
CA GLN A 234 -4.74 -9.26 11.53
C GLN A 234 -3.75 -8.10 11.50
N PHE A 235 -3.61 -7.43 12.64
CA PHE A 235 -2.65 -6.37 12.85
C PHE A 235 -1.64 -6.80 13.90
N THR A 236 -0.40 -6.99 13.48
CA THR A 236 0.68 -7.49 14.35
C THR A 236 1.83 -6.49 14.44
N ASN A 237 2.34 -6.32 15.66
CA ASN A 237 3.40 -5.36 15.98
C ASN A 237 3.04 -3.92 15.57
N LEU A 238 1.85 -3.46 16.01
CA LEU A 238 1.46 -2.06 15.88
C LEU A 238 2.28 -1.18 16.83
N GLN A 239 2.77 -0.05 16.32
CA GLN A 239 3.45 1.00 17.09
C GLN A 239 2.72 2.32 16.85
N ILE A 240 2.01 2.84 17.84
CA ILE A 240 1.19 4.04 17.68
C ILE A 240 1.74 5.17 18.54
N GLN A 241 2.05 6.30 17.94
CA GLN A 241 2.52 7.50 18.61
C GLN A 241 1.54 8.66 18.39
N PRO A 242 0.62 8.91 19.34
CA PRO A 242 -0.36 9.98 19.23
C PRO A 242 0.27 11.36 19.42
N SER A 243 -0.49 12.37 19.06
CA SER A 243 -0.21 13.78 19.34
C SER A 243 -1.39 14.45 20.04
N ASN A 244 -1.32 15.76 20.24
CA ASN A 244 -2.46 16.55 20.73
C ASN A 244 -3.61 16.67 19.71
N LYS A 245 -3.39 16.27 18.44
CA LYS A 245 -4.39 16.27 17.38
C LYS A 245 -5.12 14.93 17.28
N THR A 246 -4.55 13.85 17.82
CA THR A 246 -5.15 12.52 17.80
C THR A 246 -6.45 12.50 18.60
N LYS A 247 -7.51 12.00 17.96
CA LYS A 247 -8.86 11.82 18.51
C LYS A 247 -9.21 10.36 18.77
N SER A 248 -8.73 9.45 17.93
CA SER A 248 -9.03 8.02 18.01
C SER A 248 -7.81 7.17 17.62
N ILE A 249 -7.59 6.09 18.38
CA ILE A 249 -6.57 5.07 18.13
C ILE A 249 -7.16 3.93 17.29
N ILE A 250 -8.28 3.36 17.71
CA ILE A 250 -8.99 2.33 16.95
C ILE A 250 -10.48 2.65 16.99
N GLN A 251 -11.12 2.70 15.83
CA GLN A 251 -12.55 2.53 15.69
C GLN A 251 -12.82 1.33 14.80
N VAL A 252 -13.55 0.33 15.31
CA VAL A 252 -13.76 -0.94 14.63
C VAL A 252 -15.21 -1.38 14.55
N SER A 253 -15.57 -1.86 13.37
CA SER A 253 -16.74 -2.65 13.05
C SER A 253 -16.32 -3.93 12.33
N GLY A 254 -17.26 -4.85 12.11
CA GLY A 254 -16.98 -6.15 11.52
C GLY A 254 -16.67 -7.21 12.57
N GLN A 255 -16.04 -8.31 12.18
CA GLN A 255 -15.88 -9.45 13.08
C GLN A 255 -14.52 -10.12 13.01
N HIS A 256 -14.05 -10.69 14.12
CA HIS A 256 -12.80 -11.46 14.16
C HIS A 256 -11.56 -10.68 13.71
N ASN A 257 -11.54 -9.36 13.90
CA ASN A 257 -10.33 -8.58 13.66
C ASN A 257 -9.44 -8.64 14.91
N GLU A 258 -8.13 -8.67 14.71
CA GLU A 258 -7.14 -8.86 15.78
C GLU A 258 -6.10 -7.73 15.74
N PHE A 259 -5.94 -7.02 16.86
CA PHE A 259 -5.01 -5.91 17.00
C PHE A 259 -4.00 -6.19 18.10
N HIS A 260 -2.71 -6.24 17.76
CA HIS A 260 -1.63 -6.46 18.71
C HIS A 260 -0.58 -5.36 18.59
N GLY A 261 -0.36 -4.61 19.67
CA GLY A 261 0.71 -3.60 19.68
C GLY A 261 0.75 -2.70 20.90
N MET A 262 1.38 -1.54 20.73
CA MET A 262 1.66 -0.58 21.79
C MET A 262 1.24 0.82 21.35
N VAL A 263 0.67 1.58 22.28
CA VAL A 263 0.45 3.02 22.16
C VAL A 263 1.42 3.74 23.08
N TRP A 264 2.27 4.59 22.52
CA TRP A 264 3.26 5.38 23.24
C TRP A 264 2.67 6.75 23.62
N ASP A 265 3.28 7.46 24.57
CA ASP A 265 3.00 8.87 24.86
C ASP A 265 1.52 9.28 24.93
N LEU A 266 0.65 8.44 25.50
CA LEU A 266 -0.79 8.71 25.59
C LEU A 266 -1.12 10.06 26.26
N ASN A 267 -0.24 10.55 27.12
CA ASN A 267 -0.31 11.86 27.77
C ASN A 267 -0.25 13.06 26.79
N LYS A 268 0.12 12.85 25.53
CA LYS A 268 0.03 13.86 24.46
C LYS A 268 -1.41 14.16 24.07
N ILE A 269 -2.33 13.19 24.20
CA ILE A 269 -3.76 13.39 23.94
C ILE A 269 -4.36 14.21 25.08
N LYS A 270 -5.10 15.28 24.76
CA LYS A 270 -5.62 16.24 25.74
C LYS A 270 -7.09 16.09 26.09
N HIS A 271 -7.84 15.34 25.30
CA HIS A 271 -9.23 15.02 25.62
C HIS A 271 -9.30 13.72 26.44
N GLU A 272 -10.42 13.57 27.16
CA GLU A 272 -10.70 12.37 27.95
C GLU A 272 -11.63 11.37 27.25
N ASN A 273 -12.13 11.69 26.05
CA ASN A 273 -12.95 10.77 25.26
C ASN A 273 -12.24 9.45 24.97
N GLU A 274 -13.02 8.44 24.65
CA GLU A 274 -12.58 7.10 24.32
C GLU A 274 -11.62 7.11 23.12
N LEU A 275 -10.60 6.24 23.20
CA LEU A 275 -9.53 6.10 22.22
C LEU A 275 -9.69 4.83 21.41
N ILE A 276 -10.31 3.82 22.00
CA ILE A 276 -10.69 2.58 21.32
C ILE A 276 -12.21 2.49 21.37
N GLU A 277 -12.82 2.40 20.20
CA GLU A 277 -14.25 2.17 20.03
C GLU A 277 -14.46 0.84 19.29
N LEU A 278 -15.05 -0.11 19.99
CA LEU A 278 -15.64 -1.32 19.41
C LEU A 278 -17.13 -1.02 19.20
N THR A 279 -17.51 -0.71 17.97
CA THR A 279 -18.88 -0.23 17.64
C THR A 279 -19.95 -1.30 17.91
N ASP A 280 -21.23 -0.92 17.89
CA ASP A 280 -22.37 -1.84 17.93
C ASP A 280 -22.38 -2.88 16.79
N LYS A 281 -21.58 -2.63 15.75
CA LYS A 281 -21.35 -3.52 14.60
C LYS A 281 -20.03 -4.28 14.69
N SER A 282 -19.43 -4.37 15.88
CA SER A 282 -18.24 -5.19 16.13
C SER A 282 -18.61 -6.51 16.82
N MET A 283 -17.91 -7.59 16.46
CA MET A 283 -18.08 -8.89 17.12
C MET A 283 -16.77 -9.68 17.17
N ASN A 284 -16.51 -10.42 18.25
CA ASN A 284 -15.35 -11.31 18.38
C ASN A 284 -14.02 -10.62 18.03
N THR A 285 -13.92 -9.30 18.21
CA THR A 285 -12.70 -8.53 17.93
C THR A 285 -11.78 -8.62 19.14
N LEU A 286 -10.50 -8.86 18.89
CA LEU A 286 -9.46 -8.88 19.91
C LEU A 286 -8.60 -7.63 19.80
N VAL A 287 -8.46 -6.89 20.88
CA VAL A 287 -7.53 -5.75 21.00
C VAL A 287 -6.59 -6.02 22.17
N GLU A 288 -5.32 -6.25 21.88
CA GLU A 288 -4.24 -6.42 22.86
C GLU A 288 -3.33 -5.18 22.80
N MET A 289 -3.68 -4.17 23.61
CA MET A 289 -3.01 -2.87 23.68
C MET A 289 -3.05 -2.34 25.13
N SER A 290 -2.38 -3.05 26.03
CA SER A 290 -2.41 -2.80 27.48
C SER A 290 -1.93 -1.41 27.91
N SER A 291 -1.28 -0.66 27.02
CA SER A 291 -0.94 0.75 27.24
C SER A 291 -2.17 1.65 27.33
N VAL A 292 -3.29 1.31 26.67
CA VAL A 292 -4.52 2.12 26.69
C VAL A 292 -5.35 1.73 27.92
N PRO A 293 -5.68 2.67 28.82
CA PRO A 293 -6.42 2.33 30.02
C PRO A 293 -7.88 2.01 29.69
N THR A 294 -8.48 1.08 30.44
CA THR A 294 -9.83 0.55 30.17
C THR A 294 -10.93 1.60 30.21
N ASN A 295 -10.77 2.67 30.98
CA ASN A 295 -11.71 3.80 31.02
C ASN A 295 -11.68 4.67 29.76
N ARG A 296 -10.77 4.40 28.82
CA ARG A 296 -10.68 5.04 27.50
C ARG A 296 -11.13 4.09 26.38
N VAL A 297 -11.85 3.04 26.73
CA VAL A 297 -12.38 2.03 25.80
C VAL A 297 -13.90 2.05 25.86
N LEU A 298 -14.54 2.24 24.71
CA LEU A 298 -15.98 2.05 24.53
C LEU A 298 -16.21 0.74 23.78
N ASP A 299 -16.87 -0.23 24.42
CA ASP A 299 -17.29 -1.47 23.78
C ASP A 299 -18.81 -1.59 23.75
N SER A 300 -19.38 -1.37 22.58
CA SER A 300 -20.81 -1.54 22.29
C SER A 300 -21.11 -2.81 21.50
N GLY A 301 -20.07 -3.60 21.18
CA GLY A 301 -20.17 -4.79 20.35
C GLY A 301 -20.53 -6.05 21.11
N LYS A 302 -20.20 -7.21 20.52
CA LYS A 302 -20.54 -8.52 21.08
C LYS A 302 -19.32 -9.43 21.16
N SER A 303 -19.08 -9.98 22.35
CA SER A 303 -18.01 -10.97 22.57
C SER A 303 -16.63 -10.47 22.16
N ASN A 304 -16.40 -9.16 22.21
CA ASN A 304 -15.08 -8.60 22.00
C ASN A 304 -14.21 -8.82 23.24
N ILE A 305 -12.91 -8.76 23.05
CA ILE A 305 -11.92 -8.91 24.12
C ILE A 305 -10.93 -7.74 24.00
N VAL A 306 -10.80 -6.96 25.06
CA VAL A 306 -9.79 -5.90 25.17
C VAL A 306 -8.87 -6.22 26.34
N LYS A 307 -7.57 -6.25 26.10
CA LYS A 307 -6.51 -6.56 27.06
C LYS A 307 -5.43 -5.49 27.07
#